data_AF-A0A4Q3TML0-F1
#
_entry.id   AF-A0A4Q3TML0-F1
#
_cell.length_a   1.000
_cell.length_b   1.000
_cell.length_c   1.000
_cell.angle_alpha   90.00
_cell.angle_beta   90.00
_cell.angle_gamma   90.00
#
_symmetry.space_group_name_H-M   'P 1'
#
loop_
_entity.id
_entity.type
_entity.pdbx_description
1 polymer ?
#
loop_
_entity_poly.entity_id
_entity_poly.type
_entity_poly.pdbx_seq_one_letter_code
_entity_poly.pdbx_strand_id
1 'polypeptide(L)'
;MNRLEPNLLLATTCVTILILLLVTASTFGVPGGAVKYPLMAAICIIAFIIGNSLLQRQMKRTTPPMISLDAPRSAAWAGLFPMVLMILAGIPVFWTGHDYGLMIIIGSVMTGLTIESAIKARKAG
;
A
#
# COMPACT_ATOMS: atom_id res chain seq x y z
N MET A 1 -19.72 -17.88 -8.20
CA MET A 1 -18.76 -16.75 -8.38
C MET A 1 -18.25 -16.40 -6.99
N ASN A 2 -16.97 -16.68 -6.71
CA ASN A 2 -16.38 -16.42 -5.40
C ASN A 2 -16.50 -14.93 -5.08
N ARG A 3 -17.18 -14.57 -3.98
CA ARG A 3 -17.31 -13.18 -3.54
C ARG A 3 -15.90 -12.67 -3.22
N LEU A 4 -15.34 -11.85 -4.11
CA LEU A 4 -14.06 -11.18 -3.87
C LEU A 4 -14.23 -10.28 -2.65
N GLU A 5 -13.51 -10.56 -1.58
CA GLU A 5 -13.52 -9.72 -0.39
C GLU A 5 -13.09 -8.29 -0.76
N PRO A 6 -13.88 -7.25 -0.41
CA PRO A 6 -13.56 -5.87 -0.76
C PRO A 6 -12.16 -5.42 -0.35
N ASN A 7 -11.66 -5.91 0.79
CA ASN A 7 -10.32 -5.61 1.28
C ASN A 7 -9.23 -6.24 0.42
N LEU A 8 -9.48 -7.43 -0.15
CA LEU A 8 -8.54 -8.08 -1.06
C LEU A 8 -8.43 -7.29 -2.36
N LEU A 9 -9.57 -6.82 -2.91
CA LEU A 9 -9.59 -5.96 -4.10
C LEU A 9 -8.84 -4.65 -3.88
N LEU A 10 -9.02 -4.03 -2.71
CA LEU A 10 -8.28 -2.81 -2.36
C LEU A 10 -6.78 -3.07 -2.29
N ALA A 11 -6.37 -4.15 -1.63
CA ALA A 11 -4.96 -4.51 -1.48
C ALA A 11 -4.31 -4.82 -2.83
N THR A 12 -4.96 -5.60 -3.69
CA THR A 12 -4.42 -5.91 -5.03
C THR A 12 -4.32 -4.66 -5.90
N THR A 13 -5.29 -3.74 -5.79
CA THR A 13 -5.25 -2.44 -6.48
C THR A 13 -4.07 -1.59 -6.00
N CYS A 14 -3.84 -1.49 -4.69
CA CYS A 14 -2.71 -0.73 -4.16
C CYS A 14 -1.36 -1.35 -4.54
N VAL A 15 -1.25 -2.68 -4.53
CA VAL A 15 -0.05 -3.40 -4.98
C VAL A 15 0.23 -3.12 -6.47
N THR A 16 -0.78 -3.19 -7.33
CA THR A 16 -0.60 -2.91 -8.76
C THR A 16 -0.18 -1.47 -9.02
N ILE A 17 -0.75 -0.50 -8.31
CA ILE A 17 -0.35 0.91 -8.44
C ILE A 17 1.06 1.14 -7.86
N LEU A 18 1.43 0.46 -6.78
CA LEU A 18 2.79 0.52 -6.25
C LEU A 18 3.81 -0.03 -7.25
N ILE A 19 3.51 -1.12 -7.95
CA ILE A 19 4.34 -1.63 -9.04
C ILE A 19 4.48 -0.58 -10.14
N LEU A 20 3.39 0.09 -10.51
CA LEU A 20 3.43 1.19 -11.47
C LEU A 20 4.36 2.32 -10.99
N LEU A 21 4.26 2.74 -9.73
CA LEU A 21 5.17 3.73 -9.14
C LEU A 21 6.63 3.28 -9.18
N LEU A 22 6.92 2.01 -8.88
CA LEU A 22 8.27 1.47 -8.93
C LEU A 22 8.83 1.52 -10.35
N VAL A 23 8.01 1.15 -11.35
CA VAL A 23 8.39 1.21 -12.76
C VAL A 23 8.64 2.65 -13.17
N THR A 24 7.71 3.58 -12.94
CA THR A 24 7.87 4.98 -13.35
C THR A 24 9.03 5.67 -12.64
N ALA A 25 9.22 5.41 -11.34
CA ALA A 25 10.36 5.92 -10.59
C ALA A 25 11.69 5.33 -11.08
N SER A 26 11.72 4.07 -11.50
CA SER A 26 12.94 3.43 -12.01
C SER A 26 13.28 3.86 -13.43
N THR A 27 12.28 4.18 -14.26
CA THR A 27 12.49 4.64 -15.64
C THR A 27 12.81 6.13 -15.74
N PHE A 28 12.20 6.95 -14.89
CA PHE A 28 12.31 8.42 -14.98
C PHE A 28 13.07 9.07 -13.82
N GLY A 29 13.41 8.31 -12.76
CA GLY A 29 14.18 8.80 -11.62
C GLY A 29 15.69 8.71 -11.80
N VAL A 30 16.42 8.80 -10.70
CA VAL A 30 17.89 8.73 -10.67
C VAL A 30 18.38 7.33 -11.11
N PRO A 31 19.48 7.24 -11.88
CA PRO A 31 20.11 5.96 -12.23
C PRO A 31 20.43 5.12 -10.98
N GLY A 32 20.11 3.82 -11.05
CA GLY A 32 20.24 2.89 -9.91
C GLY A 32 18.93 2.61 -9.16
N GLY A 33 17.83 3.28 -9.51
CA GLY A 33 16.51 3.08 -8.91
C GLY A 33 15.92 1.67 -9.09
N ALA A 34 16.23 0.99 -10.21
CA ALA A 34 15.61 -0.28 -10.59
C ALA A 34 15.75 -1.41 -9.56
N VAL A 35 16.83 -1.41 -8.75
CA VAL A 35 17.04 -2.40 -7.68
C VAL A 35 16.74 -1.78 -6.31
N LYS A 36 17.18 -0.54 -6.09
CA LYS A 36 16.99 0.20 -4.82
C LYS A 36 15.51 0.28 -4.45
N TYR A 37 14.66 0.63 -5.40
CA TYR A 37 13.25 0.95 -5.16
C TYR A 37 12.40 -0.28 -4.83
N PRO A 38 12.46 -1.40 -5.58
CA PRO A 38 11.76 -2.62 -5.19
C PRO A 38 12.23 -3.17 -3.84
N LEU A 39 13.54 -3.10 -3.55
CA LEU A 39 14.09 -3.59 -2.30
C LEU A 39 13.60 -2.75 -1.11
N MET A 40 13.64 -1.42 -1.23
CA MET A 40 13.06 -0.51 -0.24
C MET A 40 11.57 -0.79 -0.03
N ALA A 41 10.80 -0.97 -1.11
CA ALA A 41 9.37 -1.21 -1.01
C ALA A 41 9.05 -2.51 -0.28
N ALA A 42 9.72 -3.61 -0.64
CA ALA A 42 9.54 -4.90 0.01
C ALA A 42 9.88 -4.84 1.50
N ILE A 43 11.03 -4.24 1.85
CA ILE A 43 11.45 -4.09 3.24
C ILE A 43 10.44 -3.24 4.01
N CYS A 44 9.99 -2.11 3.47
CA CYS A 44 9.03 -1.24 4.12
C CYS A 44 7.66 -1.91 4.33
N ILE A 45 7.14 -2.66 3.35
CA ILE A 45 5.88 -3.39 3.50
C ILE A 45 6.00 -4.42 4.62
N ILE A 46 7.07 -5.23 4.60
CA ILE A 46 7.28 -6.30 5.59
C ILE A 46 7.46 -5.71 6.99
N ALA A 47 8.33 -4.71 7.12
CA ALA A 47 8.59 -4.02 8.37
C ALA A 47 7.32 -3.36 8.92
N PHE A 48 6.49 -2.77 8.05
CA PHE A 48 5.22 -2.18 8.45
C PHE A 48 4.24 -3.24 8.97
N ILE A 49 4.02 -4.32 8.24
CA ILE A 49 3.07 -5.38 8.64
C ILE A 49 3.48 -6.00 9.98
N ILE A 50 4.77 -6.32 10.14
CA ILE A 50 5.30 -6.89 11.39
C ILE A 50 5.22 -5.86 12.51
N GLY A 51 5.75 -4.66 12.30
CA GLY A 51 5.80 -3.59 13.29
C GLY A 51 4.41 -3.17 13.77
N ASN A 52 3.46 -3.00 12.85
CA ASN A 52 2.08 -2.63 13.19
C ASN A 52 1.39 -3.75 13.98
N SER A 53 1.62 -5.02 13.63
CA SER A 53 1.08 -6.14 14.40
C SER A 53 1.64 -6.22 15.83
N LEU A 54 2.93 -5.94 16.01
CA LEU A 54 3.58 -5.90 17.33
C LEU A 54 3.07 -4.72 18.16
N LEU A 55 2.98 -3.55 17.55
CA LEU A 55 2.48 -2.35 18.22
C LEU A 55 1.03 -2.51 18.67
N GLN A 56 0.17 -3.07 17.82
CA GLN A 56 -1.23 -3.35 18.19
C GLN A 56 -1.35 -4.33 19.36
N ARG A 57 -0.47 -5.35 19.42
CA ARG A 57 -0.40 -6.27 20.57
C ARG A 57 0.02 -5.55 21.85
N GLN A 58 1.03 -4.68 21.79
CA GLN A 58 1.47 -3.89 22.93
C GLN A 58 0.39 -2.91 23.40
N MET A 59 -0.33 -2.28 22.47
CA MET A 59 -1.40 -1.32 22.77
C MET A 59 -2.74 -1.98 23.12
N LYS A 60 -2.81 -3.33 23.16
CA LYS A 60 -4.05 -4.11 23.39
C LYS A 60 -5.23 -3.65 22.50
N ARG A 61 -4.94 -3.17 21.28
CA ARG A 61 -5.94 -2.56 20.39
C ARG A 61 -6.29 -3.52 19.26
N THR A 62 -7.56 -3.93 19.19
CA THR A 62 -8.12 -4.66 18.05
C THR A 62 -8.60 -3.66 17.02
N THR A 63 -7.89 -3.54 15.89
CA THR A 63 -8.34 -2.70 14.77
C THR A 63 -9.16 -3.54 13.80
N PRO A 64 -10.44 -3.17 13.56
CA PRO A 64 -11.27 -3.86 12.57
C PRO A 64 -10.72 -3.68 11.15
N PRO A 65 -11.08 -4.56 10.20
CA PRO A 65 -10.69 -4.41 8.80
C PRO A 65 -11.17 -3.07 8.23
N MET A 66 -10.40 -2.53 7.29
CA MET A 66 -10.57 -1.17 6.78
C MET A 66 -11.87 -0.97 5.99
N ILE A 67 -12.35 -2.01 5.31
CA ILE A 67 -13.72 -2.10 4.82
C ILE A 67 -14.45 -3.11 5.70
N SER A 68 -15.39 -2.64 6.51
CA SER A 68 -16.30 -3.47 7.29
C SER A 68 -17.73 -3.39 6.72
N LEU A 69 -18.47 -4.49 6.81
CA LEU A 69 -19.86 -4.56 6.33
C LEU A 69 -20.79 -3.63 7.14
N ASP A 70 -20.45 -3.36 8.39
CA ASP A 70 -21.23 -2.52 9.31
C ASP A 70 -21.12 -1.02 9.00
N ALA A 71 -20.11 -0.60 8.23
CA ALA A 71 -19.85 0.80 7.93
C ALA A 71 -19.47 1.00 6.46
N PRO A 72 -20.44 0.99 5.51
CA PRO A 72 -20.16 1.13 4.07
C PRO A 72 -19.46 2.45 3.69
N ARG A 73 -19.55 3.50 4.53
CA ARG A 73 -18.75 4.74 4.34
C ARG A 73 -17.24 4.50 4.44
N SER A 74 -16.79 3.46 5.15
CA SER A 74 -15.38 3.09 5.23
C SER A 74 -14.79 2.73 3.86
N ALA A 75 -15.61 2.20 2.94
CA ALA A 75 -15.21 1.93 1.56
C ALA A 75 -14.88 3.20 0.77
N ALA A 76 -15.63 4.30 1.01
CA ALA A 76 -15.34 5.58 0.36
C ALA A 76 -13.99 6.15 0.82
N TRP A 77 -13.68 6.05 2.12
CA TRP A 77 -12.38 6.45 2.66
C TRP A 77 -11.25 5.52 2.19
N ALA A 78 -11.53 4.23 2.04
CA ALA A 78 -10.56 3.27 1.51
C ALA A 78 -10.14 3.59 0.07
N GLY A 79 -11.04 4.14 -0.76
CA GLY A 79 -10.74 4.58 -2.12
C GLY A 79 -9.68 5.69 -2.22
N LEU A 80 -9.41 6.43 -1.14
CA LEU A 80 -8.35 7.45 -1.13
C LEU A 80 -6.95 6.84 -1.25
N PHE A 81 -6.74 5.62 -0.75
CA PHE A 81 -5.44 4.96 -0.80
C PHE A 81 -4.95 4.74 -2.24
N PRO A 82 -5.69 4.03 -3.10
CA PRO A 82 -5.28 3.86 -4.49
C PRO A 82 -5.23 5.19 -5.25
N MET A 83 -6.10 6.16 -4.93
CA MET A 83 -6.07 7.49 -5.56
C MET A 83 -4.75 8.22 -5.28
N VAL A 84 -4.31 8.27 -4.02
CA VAL A 84 -3.03 8.89 -3.64
C VAL A 84 -1.87 8.16 -4.28
N LEU A 85 -1.85 6.82 -4.23
CA LEU A 85 -0.82 6.03 -4.89
C LEU A 85 -0.74 6.29 -6.40
N MET A 86 -1.89 6.49 -7.06
CA MET A 86 -1.95 6.77 -8.49
C MET A 86 -1.34 8.12 -8.83
N ILE A 87 -1.64 9.15 -8.02
CA ILE A 87 -1.02 10.47 -8.16
C ILE A 87 0.49 10.36 -7.99
N LEU A 88 0.96 9.65 -6.95
CA LEU A 88 2.38 9.42 -6.73
C LEU A 88 3.04 8.70 -7.91
N ALA A 89 2.39 7.70 -8.50
CA ALA A 89 2.89 6.96 -9.65
C ALA A 89 3.04 7.82 -10.92
N GLY A 90 2.22 8.86 -11.06
CA GLY A 90 2.29 9.80 -12.20
C GLY A 90 3.40 10.85 -12.09
N ILE A 91 3.80 11.23 -10.87
CA ILE A 91 4.79 12.30 -10.65
C ILE A 91 6.14 12.04 -11.35
N PRO A 92 6.75 10.83 -11.29
CA PRO A 92 8.01 10.56 -11.99
C PRO A 92 7.92 10.78 -13.50
N VAL A 93 6.73 10.70 -14.10
CA VAL A 93 6.56 10.91 -15.55
C VAL A 93 6.68 12.39 -15.92
N PHE A 94 6.19 13.29 -15.06
CA PHE A 94 6.21 14.73 -15.31
C PHE A 94 7.47 15.42 -14.76
N TRP A 95 8.03 14.88 -13.69
CA TRP A 95 9.25 15.37 -13.06
C TRP A 95 10.30 14.27 -13.17
N THR A 96 11.40 14.49 -13.88
CA THR A 96 12.43 13.44 -14.09
C THR A 96 13.69 13.76 -13.29
N GLY A 97 14.54 12.74 -13.06
CA GLY A 97 15.87 12.90 -12.47
C GLY A 97 15.93 13.12 -10.96
N HIS A 98 14.83 13.01 -10.23
CA HIS A 98 14.79 13.15 -8.76
C HIS A 98 14.80 11.79 -8.05
N ASP A 99 15.19 11.77 -6.77
CA ASP A 99 15.12 10.56 -5.95
C ASP A 99 13.70 10.38 -5.39
N TYR A 100 13.02 9.34 -5.85
CA TYR A 100 11.65 9.00 -5.45
C TYR A 100 11.58 8.06 -4.24
N GLY A 101 12.68 7.81 -3.55
CA GLY A 101 12.74 6.89 -2.41
C GLY A 101 11.71 7.19 -1.33
N LEU A 102 11.50 8.46 -0.97
CA LEU A 102 10.49 8.85 0.03
C LEU A 102 9.07 8.50 -0.42
N MET A 103 8.74 8.74 -1.69
CA MET A 103 7.42 8.42 -2.25
C MET A 103 7.17 6.91 -2.26
N ILE A 104 8.21 6.12 -2.54
CA ILE A 104 8.15 4.67 -2.49
C ILE A 104 7.93 4.19 -1.05
N ILE A 105 8.60 4.78 -0.06
CA ILE A 105 8.39 4.45 1.36
C ILE A 105 6.94 4.74 1.76
N ILE A 106 6.43 5.93 1.44
CA ILE A 106 5.04 6.31 1.73
C ILE A 106 4.07 5.34 1.05
N GLY A 107 4.27 5.07 -0.25
CA GLY A 107 3.41 4.16 -1.00
C GLY A 107 3.46 2.72 -0.49
N SER A 108 4.61 2.29 0.03
CA SER A 108 4.81 0.98 0.63
C SER A 108 4.07 0.84 1.95
N VAL A 109 4.11 1.87 2.80
CA VAL A 109 3.35 1.89 4.06
C VAL A 109 1.84 1.87 3.78
N MET A 110 1.37 2.69 2.83
CA MET A 110 -0.04 2.72 2.42
C MET A 110 -0.49 1.36 1.86
N THR A 111 0.33 0.72 1.03
CA THR A 111 0.05 -0.61 0.50
C THR A 111 0.05 -1.66 1.62
N GLY A 112 1.02 -1.59 2.54
CA GLY A 112 1.10 -2.45 3.73
C GLY A 112 -0.15 -2.41 4.60
N LEU A 113 -0.71 -1.20 4.82
CA LEU A 113 -2.00 -1.02 5.51
C LEU A 113 -3.14 -1.78 4.83
N THR A 114 -3.24 -1.69 3.51
CA THR A 114 -4.30 -2.37 2.76
C THR A 114 -4.13 -3.90 2.76
N ILE A 115 -2.89 -4.39 2.68
CA ILE A 115 -2.57 -5.82 2.80
C ILE A 115 -2.93 -6.33 4.19
N GLU A 116 -2.57 -5.62 5.25
CA GLU A 116 -2.92 -5.99 6.61
C GLU A 116 -4.44 -6.04 6.81
N SER A 117 -5.17 -5.06 6.24
CA SER A 117 -6.63 -5.06 6.23
C SER A 117 -7.21 -6.31 5.56
N ALA A 118 -6.66 -6.71 4.41
CA ALA A 118 -7.08 -7.93 3.72
C ALA A 118 -6.78 -9.20 4.53
N ILE A 119 -5.61 -9.28 5.17
CA ILE A 119 -5.25 -10.41 6.05
C ILE A 119 -6.21 -10.50 7.24
N LYS A 120 -6.60 -9.36 7.83
CA LYS A 120 -7.55 -9.31 8.95
C LYS A 120 -8.96 -9.72 8.51
N ALA A 121 -9.43 -9.22 7.37
CA ALA A 121 -10.74 -9.60 6.82
C ALA A 121 -10.84 -11.11 6.60
N ARG A 122 -9.83 -11.70 5.97
CA ARG A 122 -9.74 -13.16 5.74
C ARG A 122 -9.72 -13.99 7.02
N LYS A 123 -9.23 -13.46 8.14
CA LYS A 123 -9.23 -14.16 9.44
C LYS A 123 -10.56 -14.04 10.20
N ALA A 124 -11.39 -13.07 9.82
CA ALA A 124 -12.66 -12.78 10.48
C ALA A 124 -13.86 -13.42 9.78
N GLY A 125 -13.75 -13.76 8.48
CA GLY A 125 -14.70 -14.58 7.74
C GLY A 125 -14.41 -16.07 7.87
#